data_AF-M5F601-F1
#
_entry.id   AF-M5F601-F1
#
_cell.length_a   1.000
_cell.length_b   1.000
_cell.length_c   1.000
_cell.angle_alpha   90.00
_cell.angle_beta   90.00
_cell.angle_gamma   90.00
#
_symmetry.space_group_name_H-M   'P 1'
#
loop_
_entity.id
_entity.type
_entity.pdbx_description
1 polymer ?
#
loop_
_entity_poly.entity_id
_entity_poly.type
_entity_poly.pdbx_seq_one_letter_code
_entity_poly.pdbx_strand_id
1 'polypeptide(L)' 'MPTSIRLSPKVEQRLDFLVAKTGRSEADHVREFVERGLEDIEDYYLAAEMLERIRRGEDEIVKAEEFWRGDT' A
#
# COMPACT_ATOMS: atom_id res chain seq x y z
N MET A 1 -3.72 15.74 14.92
CA MET A 1 -5.13 16.20 14.84
C MET A 1 -6.03 14.98 14.88
N PRO A 2 -7.15 14.97 15.62
CA PRO A 2 -8.08 13.85 15.60
C PRO A 2 -8.92 13.88 14.31
N THR A 3 -9.04 12.73 13.65
CA THR A 3 -9.90 12.54 12.48
C THR A 3 -11.01 11.57 12.86
N SER A 4 -12.26 11.94 12.59
CA SER A 4 -13.41 11.05 12.81
C SER A 4 -13.84 10.47 11.47
N ILE A 5 -13.96 9.14 11.42
CA ILE A 5 -14.42 8.39 10.25
C ILE A 5 -15.58 7.49 10.67
N ARG A 6 -16.59 7.33 9.79
CA ARG A 6 -17.64 6.33 10.00
C ARG A 6 -17.25 5.04 9.32
N LEU A 7 -17.29 3.95 10.06
CA LEU A 7 -17.00 2.62 9.54
C LEU A 7 -18.31 1.85 9.34
N SER A 8 -18.28 0.89 8.42
CA SER A 8 -19.40 -0.04 8.29
C SER A 8 -19.41 -1.01 9.48
N PRO A 9 -20.56 -1.54 9.91
CA PRO A 9 -20.64 -2.49 11.03
C PRO A 9 -19.73 -3.71 10.86
N LYS A 10 -19.53 -4.15 9.61
CA LYS A 10 -18.63 -5.27 9.29
C LYS A 10 -17.15 -4.94 9.57
N VAL A 11 -16.75 -3.68 9.36
CA VAL A 11 -15.37 -3.24 9.61
C VAL A 11 -15.15 -3.08 11.11
N GLU A 12 -16.11 -2.51 11.83
CA GLU A 12 -16.06 -2.39 13.30
C GLU A 12 -15.89 -3.78 13.95
N GLN A 13 -16.71 -4.77 13.57
CA GLN A 13 -16.57 -6.14 14.09
C GLN A 13 -15.19 -6.77 13.83
N ARG A 14 -14.55 -6.45 12.69
CA ARG A 14 -13.20 -6.93 12.40
C ARG A 14 -12.16 -6.22 13.28
N LEU A 15 -12.37 -4.95 13.57
CA LEU A 15 -11.51 -4.16 14.45
C LEU A 15 -11.59 -4.69 15.89
N ASP A 16 -12.81 -4.93 16.39
CA ASP A 16 -13.06 -5.52 17.72
C ASP A 16 -12.34 -6.86 17.87
N PHE A 17 -12.39 -7.71 16.85
CA PHE A 17 -11.69 -8.99 16.84
C PHE A 17 -10.16 -8.81 16.90
N LEU A 18 -9.61 -7.84 16.18
CA LEU A 18 -8.17 -7.55 16.20
C LEU A 18 -7.71 -7.03 17.56
N VAL A 19 -8.51 -6.16 18.19
CA VAL A 19 -8.27 -5.67 19.54
C VAL A 19 -8.28 -6.82 20.54
N ALA A 20 -9.32 -7.66 20.51
CA ALA A 20 -9.44 -8.81 21.40
C ALA A 20 -8.28 -9.81 21.23
N LYS A 21 -7.78 -9.99 20.01
CA LYS A 21 -6.69 -10.92 19.69
C LYS A 21 -5.31 -10.39 20.05
N THR A 22 -5.07 -9.09 19.89
CA THR A 22 -3.72 -8.49 20.01
C THR A 22 -3.51 -7.72 21.31
N GLY A 23 -4.59 -7.31 21.97
CA GLY A 23 -4.54 -6.43 23.15
C GLY A 23 -4.19 -4.97 22.82
N ARG A 24 -4.02 -4.62 21.55
CA ARG A 24 -3.77 -3.23 21.11
C ARG A 24 -5.09 -2.48 20.94
N SER A 25 -5.07 -1.15 21.07
CA SER A 25 -6.27 -0.32 20.95
C SER A 25 -6.82 -0.28 19.53
N GLU A 26 -8.12 0.02 19.38
CA GLU A 26 -8.73 0.29 18.06
C GLU A 26 -8.01 1.40 17.32
N ALA A 27 -7.68 2.49 18.02
CA ALA A 27 -7.00 3.65 17.45
C ALA A 27 -5.63 3.30 16.87
N ASP A 28 -4.88 2.40 17.51
CA ASP A 28 -3.58 1.97 17.00
C ASP A 28 -3.70 1.14 15.72
N HIS A 29 -4.70 0.27 15.63
CA HIS A 29 -4.96 -0.47 14.40
C HIS A 29 -5.43 0.46 13.28
N VAL A 30 -6.35 1.39 13.56
CA VAL A 30 -6.82 2.34 12.55
C VAL A 30 -5.68 3.20 12.03
N ARG A 31 -4.78 3.68 12.92
CA ARG A 31 -3.59 4.42 12.52
C ARG A 31 -2.70 3.60 11.59
N GLU A 32 -2.38 2.35 11.98
CA GLU A 32 -1.55 1.45 11.17
C GLU A 32 -2.18 1.15 9.81
N PHE A 33 -3.51 0.95 9.75
CA PHE A 33 -4.21 0.73 8.48
C PHE A 33 -4.17 1.95 7.57
N VAL A 34 -4.27 3.16 8.13
CA VAL A 34 -4.17 4.40 7.33
C VAL A 34 -2.76 4.57 6.80
N GLU A 35 -1.73 4.38 7.64
CA GLU A 35 -0.33 4.52 7.23
C GLU A 35 0.04 3.53 6.12
N ARG A 36 -0.30 2.24 6.30
CA ARG A 36 -0.06 1.23 5.24
C ARG A 36 -0.91 1.45 4.00
N GLY A 37 -2.16 1.87 4.16
CA GLY A 37 -3.02 2.16 3.02
C GLY A 37 -2.51 3.33 2.19
N LEU A 38 -1.84 4.31 2.79
CA LEU A 38 -1.19 5.39 2.07
C LEU A 38 0.02 4.87 1.29
N GLU A 39 0.88 4.06 1.91
CA GLU A 39 2.02 3.42 1.25
C GLU A 39 1.58 2.61 0.02
N ASP A 40 0.56 1.76 0.16
CA ASP A 40 0.01 0.95 -0.94
C ASP A 40 -0.50 1.83 -2.12
N ILE A 41 -1.12 2.98 -1.80
CA ILE A 41 -1.65 3.90 -2.80
C ILE A 41 -0.53 4.67 -3.50
N GLU A 42 0.47 5.13 -2.74
CA GLU A 42 1.64 5.83 -3.27
C GLU A 42 2.42 4.91 -4.22
N ASP A 43 2.65 3.66 -3.84
CA ASP A 43 3.29 2.64 -4.67
C ASP A 43 2.51 2.39 -5.97
N TYR A 44 1.17 2.32 -5.89
CA TYR A 44 0.33 2.17 -7.07
C TYR A 44 0.51 3.34 -8.06
N TYR A 45 0.51 4.58 -7.56
CA TYR A 45 0.68 5.75 -8.42
C TYR A 45 2.09 5.85 -9.01
N LEU A 46 3.12 5.51 -8.24
CA LEU A 46 4.51 5.44 -8.72
C LEU A 46 4.65 4.40 -9.85
N ALA A 47 4.06 3.21 -9.67
CA ALA A 47 4.06 2.17 -10.69
C ALA A 47 3.31 2.61 -11.97
N ALA A 48 2.18 3.30 -11.81
CA ALA A 48 1.41 3.83 -12.93
C ALA A 48 2.20 4.91 -13.71
N GLU A 49 2.88 5.81 -13.01
CA GLU A 49 3.75 6.83 -13.62
C GLU A 49 4.92 6.19 -14.37
N MET A 50 5.59 5.21 -13.76
CA MET A 50 6.68 4.46 -14.39
C MET A 50 6.22 3.77 -15.68
N LEU A 51 5.04 3.15 -15.68
CA LEU A 51 4.48 2.52 -16.87
C LEU A 51 4.25 3.54 -18.01
N GLU A 52 3.82 4.76 -17.69
CA GLU A 52 3.65 5.83 -18.68
C GLU A 52 4.99 6.30 -19.27
N ARG A 53 6.04 6.42 -18.44
CA ARG A 53 7.40 6.78 -18.91
C ARG A 53 7.97 5.71 -19.85
N ILE A 54 7.83 4.44 -19.49
CA ILE A 54 8.16 3.29 -20.36
C ILE A 54 7.42 3.39 -21.70
N ARG A 55 6.11 3.67 -21.68
CA ARG A 55 5.31 3.83 -22.92
C ARG A 55 5.77 5.00 -23.80
N ARG A 56 6.29 6.07 -23.19
CA ARG A 56 6.86 7.23 -23.89
C ARG A 56 8.30 7.01 -24.37
N GLY A 57 8.93 5.91 -23.98
CA GLY A 57 10.34 5.64 -24.27
C GLY A 57 11.30 6.51 -23.48
N GLU A 58 10.86 7.06 -22.35
CA GLU A 58 11.66 7.92 -21.46
C GLU A 58 12.51 7.11 -20.47
N ASP A 59 12.25 5.81 -20.36
CA ASP A 59 12.96 4.88 -19.47
C ASP A 59 13.71 3.81 -20.27
N GLU A 60 14.92 3.49 -19.81
CA GLU A 60 15.67 2.34 -20.32
C GLU A 60 15.01 1.04 -19.86
N ILE A 61 14.78 0.14 -20.81
CA ILE A 61 14.12 -1.15 -20.56
C ILE A 61 15.12 -2.24 -20.91
N VAL A 62 15.44 -3.07 -19.92
CA VAL A 62 16.33 -4.22 -20.06
C VAL A 62 15.49 -5.46 -20.32
N LYS A 63 15.97 -6.37 -21.18
CA LYS A 63 15.28 -7.65 -21.40
C LYS A 63 15.43 -8.55 -20.17
N ALA A 64 14.39 -9.33 -19.89
CA ALA A 64 14.40 -10.23 -18.73
C ALA A 64 15.61 -11.20 -18.79
N GLU A 65 15.95 -11.71 -19.96
CA GLU A 65 17.07 -12.64 -20.13
C GLU A 65 18.45 -12.01 -19.86
N GLU A 66 18.57 -10.69 -20.00
CA GLU A 66 19.78 -9.90 -19.75
C GLU A 66 19.89 -9.56 -18.26
N PHE A 67 18.79 -9.12 -17.64
CA PHE A 67 18.70 -8.87 -16.20
C PHE A 67 19.06 -10.11 -15.37
N TRP A 68 18.49 -11.28 -15.70
CA TRP A 68 18.73 -12.52 -14.95
C TRP A 68 20.11 -13.14 -15.19
N ARG A 69 20.81 -12.75 -16.26
CA ARG A 69 22.20 -13.15 -16.51
C ARG A 69 23.21 -12.29 -15.76
N GLY A 70 22.79 -11.12 -15.27
CA GLY A 70 23.66 -10.15 -14.61
C GLY A 70 24.53 -9.37 -15.59
N ASP A 71 24.10 -9.26 -16.85
CA ASP A 71 24.84 -8.57 -17.93
C ASP A 71 24.54 -7.05 -17.99
N THR A 72 23.77 -6.52 -17.03
CA THR A 72 23.46 -5.08 -16.86
C THR A 72 24.54 -4.29 -16.14
#